data_AF-A0A074ZBH2-F1
#
_entry.id   AF-A0A074ZBH2-F1
#
_cell.length_a   1.000
_cell.length_b   1.000
_cell.length_c   1.000
_cell.angle_alpha   90.00
_cell.angle_beta   90.00
_cell.angle_gamma   90.00
#
_symmetry.space_group_name_H-M   'P 1'
#
loop_
_entity.id
_entity.type
_entity.pdbx_description
1 polymer ?
#
loop_
_entity_poly.entity_id
_entity_poly.type
_entity_poly.pdbx_seq_one_letter_code
_entity_poly.pdbx_strand_id
1 'polypeptide(L)'
;MDCSIGYLTMLESQITAAKLGTPQHERYTNFILPKPPCDLDFDGTVRTLSQIFGNQSSPFIIRYQCLKVIKKDEDLITFAGVVSRKCERFKLSSMTENKLKCPISASGLQLPRDAGIKTRMLSGIGQDAEMTMQSFTTDCQCLVNLKHDTVMIGHPRVALCSSAQTFKSTTPKKYGNMPEQAFHKLLAL
;
A
#
# COMPACT_ATOMS: atom_id res chain seq x y z
N MET A 1 5.61 7.90 -47.64
CA MET A 1 5.28 7.75 -46.20
C MET A 1 4.11 8.67 -45.97
N ASP A 2 2.93 8.08 -46.00
CA ASP A 2 1.80 8.66 -46.71
C ASP A 2 0.90 9.45 -45.78
N CYS A 3 0.55 10.67 -46.21
CA CYS A 3 -0.33 11.61 -45.52
C CYS A 3 -1.66 10.99 -45.05
N SER A 4 -2.10 9.90 -45.70
CA SER A 4 -3.27 9.10 -45.34
C SER A 4 -3.21 8.45 -43.95
N ILE A 5 -2.01 8.09 -43.45
CA ILE A 5 -1.85 7.54 -42.10
C ILE A 5 -2.07 8.64 -41.04
N GLY A 6 -1.63 9.88 -41.32
CA GLY A 6 -1.86 11.02 -40.44
C GLY A 6 -3.34 11.43 -40.33
N TYR A 7 -4.12 11.25 -41.40
CA TYR A 7 -5.56 11.51 -41.38
C TYR A 7 -6.33 10.43 -40.59
N LEU A 8 -5.93 9.17 -40.69
CA LEU A 8 -6.52 8.07 -39.91
C LEU A 8 -6.27 8.23 -38.42
N THR A 9 -5.04 8.55 -38.00
CA THR A 9 -4.71 8.79 -36.59
C THR A 9 -5.39 10.04 -36.03
N MET A 10 -5.58 11.07 -36.86
CA MET A 10 -6.34 12.27 -36.50
C MET A 10 -7.84 11.97 -36.33
N LEU A 11 -8.44 11.17 -37.21
CA LEU A 11 -9.84 10.74 -37.12
C LEU A 11 -10.09 9.82 -35.91
N GLU A 12 -9.20 8.88 -35.64
CA GLU A 12 -9.28 8.01 -34.45
C GLU A 12 -9.14 8.81 -33.15
N SER A 13 -8.25 9.81 -33.15
CA SER A 13 -8.10 10.78 -32.06
C SER A 13 -9.37 11.60 -31.85
N GLN A 14 -10.02 12.06 -32.92
CA GLN A 14 -11.28 12.80 -32.86
C GLN A 14 -12.45 11.94 -32.34
N ILE A 15 -12.55 10.68 -32.80
CA ILE A 15 -13.57 9.73 -32.34
C ILE A 15 -13.37 9.37 -30.87
N THR A 16 -12.12 9.28 -30.42
CA THR A 16 -11.79 9.04 -29.01
C THR A 16 -12.16 10.26 -28.17
N ALA A 17 -11.81 11.48 -28.60
CA ALA A 17 -12.19 12.72 -27.93
C ALA A 17 -13.72 12.89 -27.82
N ALA A 18 -14.48 12.54 -28.86
CA ALA A 18 -15.94 12.61 -28.88
C ALA A 18 -16.62 11.60 -27.93
N LYS A 19 -15.92 10.55 -27.49
CA LYS A 19 -16.42 9.52 -26.57
C LYS A 19 -16.03 9.76 -25.10
N LEU A 20 -15.20 10.78 -24.82
CA LEU A 20 -14.74 11.11 -23.48
C LEU A 20 -15.69 12.12 -22.82
N GLY A 21 -16.00 11.92 -21.53
CA GLY A 21 -16.71 12.92 -20.73
C GLY A 21 -15.88 14.20 -20.57
N THR A 22 -16.52 15.31 -20.17
CA THR A 22 -15.91 16.65 -20.04
C THR A 22 -14.54 16.67 -19.32
N PRO A 23 -14.34 16.03 -18.15
CA PRO A 23 -13.05 16.04 -17.47
C PRO A 23 -12.00 15.12 -18.12
N GLN A 24 -12.42 14.11 -18.87
CA GLN A 24 -11.52 13.25 -19.63
C GLN A 24 -11.07 13.91 -20.94
N HIS A 25 -11.96 14.68 -21.58
CA HIS A 25 -11.65 15.50 -22.75
C HIS A 25 -10.60 16.56 -22.42
N GLU A 26 -10.74 17.28 -21.30
CA GLU A 26 -9.75 18.28 -20.87
C GLU A 26 -8.36 17.67 -20.65
N ARG A 27 -8.28 16.48 -20.04
CA ARG A 27 -7.01 15.76 -19.88
C ARG A 27 -6.43 15.32 -21.23
N TYR A 28 -7.26 14.87 -22.16
CA TYR A 28 -6.83 14.53 -23.50
C TYR A 28 -6.22 15.75 -24.21
N THR A 29 -6.89 16.91 -24.16
CA THR A 29 -6.41 18.16 -24.77
C THR A 29 -5.12 18.69 -24.13
N ASN A 30 -5.01 18.66 -22.80
CA ASN A 30 -3.87 19.26 -22.12
C ASN A 30 -2.60 18.40 -22.15
N PHE A 31 -2.72 17.08 -22.27
CA PHE A 31 -1.56 16.16 -22.18
C PHE A 31 -1.20 15.46 -23.50
N ILE A 32 -2.13 15.37 -24.47
CA ILE A 32 -1.92 14.62 -25.73
C ILE A 32 -1.85 15.55 -26.94
N LEU A 33 -2.76 16.53 -27.04
CA LEU A 33 -2.78 17.50 -28.14
C LEU A 33 -1.63 18.54 -28.20
N PRO A 34 -0.77 18.78 -27.18
CA PRO A 34 0.35 19.71 -27.35
C PRO A 34 1.42 19.23 -28.35
N LYS A 35 1.41 17.95 -28.72
CA LYS A 35 2.43 17.35 -29.60
C LYS A 35 1.96 17.32 -31.05
N PRO A 36 2.77 17.77 -32.01
CA PRO A 36 2.42 17.71 -33.43
C PRO A 36 2.32 16.24 -33.91
N PRO A 37 1.43 15.92 -34.87
CA PRO A 37 1.16 14.54 -35.30
C PRO A 37 2.38 13.76 -35.81
N CYS A 38 3.42 14.47 -36.28
CA CYS A 38 4.66 13.87 -36.78
C CYS A 38 5.58 13.31 -35.68
N ASP A 39 5.39 13.72 -34.42
CA ASP A 39 6.20 13.26 -33.27
C ASP A 39 5.51 12.14 -32.47
N LEU A 40 4.37 11.64 -32.96
CA LEU A 40 3.56 10.63 -32.27
C LEU A 40 3.91 9.22 -32.74
N ASP A 41 4.78 8.57 -31.99
CA ASP A 41 4.93 7.12 -32.06
C ASP A 41 3.70 6.42 -31.42
N PHE A 42 3.28 5.30 -32.01
CA PHE A 42 2.12 4.54 -31.55
C PHE A 42 2.34 4.01 -30.12
N ASP A 43 3.51 3.44 -29.81
CA ASP A 43 3.82 2.92 -28.48
C ASP A 43 3.89 4.07 -27.45
N GLY A 44 4.54 5.18 -27.82
CA GLY A 44 4.56 6.40 -27.02
C GLY A 44 3.17 6.96 -26.70
N THR A 45 2.26 6.91 -27.67
CA THR A 45 0.87 7.38 -27.53
C THR A 45 0.05 6.45 -26.64
N VAL A 46 0.12 5.14 -26.85
CA VAL A 46 -0.55 4.13 -26.02
C VAL A 46 -0.06 4.20 -24.56
N ARG A 47 1.25 4.41 -24.36
CA ARG A 47 1.84 4.62 -23.04
C ARG A 47 1.30 5.89 -22.36
N THR A 48 1.25 6.99 -23.09
CA THR A 48 0.73 8.27 -22.59
C THR A 48 -0.76 8.15 -22.23
N LEU A 49 -1.56 7.53 -23.08
CA LEU A 49 -2.97 7.23 -22.81
C LEU A 49 -3.13 6.34 -21.58
N SER A 50 -2.30 5.31 -21.44
CA SER A 50 -2.30 4.42 -20.27
C SER A 50 -1.89 5.15 -18.99
N GLN A 51 -1.03 6.17 -19.06
CA GLN A 51 -0.68 6.99 -17.90
C GLN A 51 -1.79 7.97 -17.51
N ILE A 52 -2.51 8.55 -18.47
CA ILE A 52 -3.57 9.54 -18.19
C ILE A 52 -4.87 8.86 -17.75
N PHE A 53 -5.21 7.75 -18.41
CA PHE A 53 -6.50 7.06 -18.27
C PHE A 53 -6.39 5.68 -17.64
N GLY A 54 -5.19 5.11 -17.55
CA GLY A 54 -5.00 3.83 -16.88
C GLY A 54 -5.29 3.94 -15.38
N ASN A 55 -5.58 2.77 -14.79
CA ASN A 55 -5.89 2.68 -13.38
C ASN A 55 -4.64 3.03 -12.55
N GLN A 56 -4.62 4.22 -11.95
CA GLN A 56 -3.53 4.71 -11.09
C GLN A 56 -3.50 4.06 -9.69
N SER A 57 -4.32 3.03 -9.48
CA SER A 57 -4.34 2.32 -8.21
C SER A 57 -3.01 1.60 -7.98
N SER A 58 -2.40 1.83 -6.83
CA SER A 58 -1.23 1.07 -6.38
C SER A 58 -1.50 -0.44 -6.44
N PRO A 59 -0.48 -1.28 -6.73
CA PRO A 59 -0.57 -2.73 -6.62
C PRO A 59 -1.17 -3.19 -5.30
N PHE A 60 -0.85 -2.52 -4.19
CA PHE A 60 -1.46 -2.82 -2.89
C PHE A 60 -2.98 -2.62 -2.89
N ILE A 61 -3.48 -1.50 -3.42
CA ILE A 61 -4.91 -1.19 -3.43
C ILE A 61 -5.68 -2.17 -4.31
N ILE A 62 -5.16 -2.49 -5.49
CA ILE A 62 -5.75 -3.50 -6.37
C ILE A 62 -5.83 -4.84 -5.61
N ARG A 63 -4.73 -5.22 -4.95
CA ARG A 63 -4.66 -6.48 -4.21
C ARG A 63 -5.63 -6.53 -3.03
N TYR A 64 -5.61 -5.49 -2.22
CA TYR A 64 -6.47 -5.33 -1.05
C TYR A 64 -7.97 -5.31 -1.42
N GLN A 65 -8.34 -4.63 -2.50
CA GLN A 65 -9.73 -4.62 -2.97
C GLN A 65 -10.22 -6.00 -3.39
N CYS A 66 -9.35 -6.85 -3.94
CA CYS A 66 -9.69 -8.22 -4.27
C CYS A 66 -9.96 -9.05 -3.01
N LEU A 67 -9.11 -8.89 -1.98
CA LEU A 67 -9.26 -9.57 -0.68
C LEU A 67 -10.52 -9.14 0.09
N LYS A 68 -11.05 -7.95 -0.21
CA LYS A 68 -12.26 -7.38 0.43
C LYS A 68 -13.54 -7.56 -0.37
N VAL A 69 -13.54 -8.38 -1.42
CA VAL A 69 -14.76 -8.64 -2.17
C VAL A 69 -15.73 -9.41 -1.27
N ILE A 70 -16.88 -8.79 -0.99
CA ILE A 70 -17.99 -9.37 -0.25
C ILE A 70 -19.21 -9.36 -1.17
N LYS A 71 -19.94 -10.47 -1.21
CA LYS A 71 -21.19 -10.58 -1.99
C LYS A 71 -22.23 -9.61 -1.42
N LYS A 72 -22.82 -8.82 -2.31
CA LYS A 72 -23.93 -7.92 -1.99
C LYS A 72 -25.27 -8.60 -2.33
N ASP A 73 -26.29 -7.82 -2.64
CA ASP A 73 -27.61 -8.29 -3.11
C ASP A 73 -27.60 -8.75 -4.60
N GLU A 74 -26.42 -9.11 -5.11
CA GLU A 74 -26.23 -9.56 -6.49
C GLU A 74 -26.57 -11.06 -6.59
N ASP A 75 -26.90 -11.58 -7.77
CA ASP A 75 -26.99 -13.03 -7.98
C ASP A 75 -25.60 -13.70 -7.93
N LEU A 76 -25.56 -15.03 -7.86
CA LEU A 76 -24.30 -15.77 -7.72
C LEU A 76 -23.42 -15.71 -8.97
N ILE A 77 -24.00 -15.67 -10.16
CA ILE A 77 -23.26 -15.63 -11.43
C ILE A 77 -22.60 -14.25 -11.59
N THR A 78 -23.35 -13.18 -11.32
CA THR A 78 -22.80 -11.82 -11.33
C THR A 78 -21.67 -11.66 -10.31
N PHE A 79 -21.86 -12.16 -9.09
CA PHE A 79 -20.82 -12.12 -8.05
C PHE A 79 -19.56 -12.88 -8.47
N ALA A 80 -19.70 -14.09 -9.03
CA ALA A 80 -18.56 -14.87 -9.54
C ALA A 80 -17.81 -14.10 -10.65
N GLY A 81 -18.54 -13.40 -11.53
CA GLY A 81 -17.96 -12.51 -12.52
C GLY A 81 -17.18 -11.33 -11.91
N VAL A 82 -17.66 -10.76 -10.80
CA VAL A 82 -16.93 -9.71 -10.06
C VAL A 82 -15.62 -10.25 -9.48
N VAL A 83 -15.66 -11.43 -8.83
CA VAL A 83 -14.47 -12.08 -8.26
C VAL A 83 -13.46 -12.37 -9.37
N SER A 84 -13.89 -12.98 -10.48
CA SER A 84 -13.04 -13.27 -11.63
C SER A 84 -12.34 -12.01 -12.16
N ARG A 85 -13.08 -10.93 -12.43
CA ARG A 85 -12.49 -9.66 -12.90
C ARG A 85 -11.50 -9.05 -11.90
N LYS A 86 -11.75 -9.19 -10.59
CA LYS A 86 -10.84 -8.70 -9.54
C LYS A 86 -9.57 -9.54 -9.49
N CYS A 87 -9.67 -10.86 -9.59
CA CYS A 87 -8.53 -11.78 -9.61
C CYS A 87 -7.65 -11.61 -10.86
N GLU A 88 -8.24 -11.35 -12.03
CA GLU A 88 -7.50 -11.03 -13.26
C GLU A 88 -6.68 -9.74 -13.09
N ARG A 89 -7.30 -8.68 -12.55
CA ARG A 89 -6.58 -7.42 -12.26
C ARG A 89 -5.53 -7.57 -11.16
N PHE A 90 -5.79 -8.45 -10.20
CA PHE A 90 -4.86 -8.83 -9.14
C PHE A 90 -3.65 -9.59 -9.70
N LYS A 91 -3.76 -10.18 -10.91
CA LYS A 91 -2.77 -11.04 -11.57
C LYS A 91 -2.39 -12.27 -10.74
N LEU A 92 -3.39 -12.89 -10.10
CA LEU A 92 -3.21 -13.97 -9.13
C LEU A 92 -2.38 -15.14 -9.68
N SER A 93 -2.59 -15.49 -10.95
CA SER A 93 -1.91 -16.60 -11.64
C SER A 93 -0.40 -16.43 -11.79
N SER A 94 0.09 -15.19 -11.87
CA SER A 94 1.50 -14.86 -12.09
C SER A 94 2.25 -14.48 -10.82
N MET A 95 1.59 -14.57 -9.66
CA MET A 95 2.06 -13.95 -8.43
C MET A 95 2.78 -14.94 -7.51
N THR A 96 3.89 -14.49 -6.90
CA THR A 96 4.59 -15.27 -5.88
C THR A 96 3.84 -15.26 -4.55
N GLU A 97 4.09 -16.26 -3.71
CA GLU A 97 3.50 -16.35 -2.37
C GLU A 97 3.81 -15.11 -1.52
N ASN A 98 5.03 -14.58 -1.61
CA ASN A 98 5.42 -13.36 -0.89
C ASN A 98 4.65 -12.12 -1.36
N LYS A 99 4.38 -12.00 -2.67
CA LYS A 99 3.54 -10.92 -3.22
C LYS A 99 2.08 -10.99 -2.75
N LEU A 100 1.60 -12.16 -2.31
CA LEU A 100 0.31 -12.32 -1.61
C LEU A 100 0.41 -11.98 -0.13
N LYS A 101 1.39 -12.57 0.57
CA LYS A 101 1.59 -12.44 2.02
C LYS A 101 1.78 -10.98 2.43
N CYS A 102 2.51 -10.19 1.64
CA CYS A 102 2.83 -8.82 2.01
C CYS A 102 1.60 -7.90 2.14
N PRO A 103 0.68 -7.82 1.17
CA PRO A 103 -0.58 -7.09 1.31
C PRO A 103 -1.43 -7.55 2.51
N ILE A 104 -1.49 -8.86 2.77
CA ILE A 104 -2.23 -9.42 3.92
C ILE A 104 -1.63 -8.92 5.24
N SER A 105 -0.31 -9.05 5.40
CA SER A 105 0.41 -8.57 6.58
C SER A 105 0.23 -7.06 6.79
N ALA A 106 0.41 -6.25 5.74
CA ALA A 106 0.21 -4.80 5.82
C ALA A 106 -1.23 -4.41 6.23
N SER A 107 -2.23 -5.20 5.80
CA SER A 107 -3.62 -4.97 6.18
C SER A 107 -3.92 -5.31 7.65
N GLY A 108 -3.15 -6.25 8.24
CA GLY A 108 -3.25 -6.61 9.65
C GLY A 108 -2.63 -5.59 10.62
N LEU A 109 -1.70 -4.75 10.15
CA LEU A 109 -1.09 -3.69 10.95
C LEU A 109 -2.07 -2.50 11.11
N GLN A 110 -2.93 -2.56 12.13
CA GLN A 110 -3.95 -1.54 12.38
C GLN A 110 -3.62 -0.63 13.57
N LEU A 111 -2.68 -1.03 14.42
CA LEU A 111 -2.39 -0.32 15.67
C LEU A 111 -1.46 0.87 15.39
N PRO A 112 -1.64 2.03 16.07
CA PRO A 112 -0.85 3.23 15.80
C PRO A 112 0.67 3.01 15.89
N ARG A 113 1.10 2.16 16.82
CA ARG A 113 2.52 1.79 17.00
C ARG A 113 3.16 1.08 15.79
N ASP A 114 2.34 0.52 14.91
CA ASP A 114 2.77 -0.25 13.73
C ASP A 114 2.76 0.60 12.45
N ALA A 115 2.29 1.85 12.52
CA ALA A 115 2.13 2.74 11.37
C ALA A 115 3.43 2.92 10.57
N GLY A 116 4.58 3.05 11.24
CA GLY A 116 5.87 3.18 10.57
C GLY A 116 6.25 1.94 9.75
N ILE A 117 6.03 0.74 10.30
CA ILE A 117 6.30 -0.53 9.61
C ILE A 117 5.33 -0.69 8.44
N LYS A 118 4.05 -0.41 8.66
CA LYS A 118 3.02 -0.46 7.62
C LYS A 118 3.37 0.43 6.43
N THR A 119 3.80 1.67 6.66
CA THR A 119 4.19 2.61 5.59
C THR A 119 5.36 2.09 4.77
N ARG A 120 6.41 1.56 5.42
CA ARG A 120 7.54 0.95 4.70
C ARG A 120 7.10 -0.24 3.85
N MET A 121 6.23 -1.08 4.38
CA MET A 121 5.69 -2.24 3.68
C MET A 121 4.85 -1.84 2.46
N LEU A 122 3.99 -0.83 2.60
CA LEU A 122 3.21 -0.29 1.48
C LEU A 122 4.11 0.29 0.38
N SER A 123 5.20 0.96 0.75
CA SER A 123 6.18 1.47 -0.21
C SER A 123 6.85 0.35 -1.00
N GLY A 124 7.28 -0.72 -0.32
CA GLY A 124 7.89 -1.89 -0.98
C GLY A 124 6.93 -2.59 -1.95
N ILE A 125 5.67 -2.79 -1.54
CA ILE A 125 4.63 -3.36 -2.42
C ILE A 125 4.34 -2.45 -3.62
N GLY A 126 4.32 -1.13 -3.41
CA GLY A 126 4.03 -0.14 -4.44
C GLY A 126 5.07 -0.13 -5.58
N GLN A 127 6.33 -0.39 -5.25
CA GLN A 127 7.43 -0.49 -6.23
C GLN A 127 7.48 -1.84 -6.96
N ASP A 128 6.56 -2.77 -6.66
CA ASP A 128 6.56 -4.18 -7.10
C ASP A 128 7.92 -4.88 -6.91
N ALA A 129 8.72 -4.41 -5.95
CA ALA A 129 9.94 -5.06 -5.54
C ALA A 129 9.61 -6.47 -5.02
N GLU A 130 10.54 -7.42 -5.18
CA GLU A 130 10.46 -8.72 -4.52
C GLU A 130 10.64 -8.53 -3.00
N MET A 131 9.55 -8.12 -2.36
CA MET A 131 9.46 -8.02 -0.91
C MET A 131 9.20 -9.41 -0.34
N THR A 132 10.04 -9.85 0.59
CA THR A 132 9.87 -11.15 1.26
C THR A 132 9.33 -10.96 2.68
N MET A 133 8.70 -12.00 3.23
CA MET A 133 8.33 -11.98 4.65
C MET A 133 9.55 -11.90 5.57
N GLN A 134 10.73 -12.35 5.13
CA GLN A 134 11.96 -12.25 5.92
C GLN A 134 12.45 -10.81 6.04
N SER A 135 12.44 -10.03 4.95
CA SER A 135 12.80 -8.61 5.03
C SER A 135 11.82 -7.84 5.93
N PHE A 136 10.53 -8.18 5.86
CA PHE A 136 9.52 -7.65 6.78
C PHE A 136 9.82 -7.96 8.26
N THR A 137 10.11 -9.22 8.59
CA THR A 137 10.43 -9.61 9.98
C THR A 137 11.71 -8.92 10.47
N THR A 138 12.69 -8.77 9.58
CA THR A 138 13.93 -8.03 9.86
C THR A 138 13.64 -6.56 10.17
N ASP A 139 12.80 -5.89 9.38
CA ASP A 139 12.38 -4.51 9.63
C ASP A 139 11.65 -4.34 10.97
N CYS A 140 10.82 -5.33 11.34
CA CYS A 140 10.15 -5.36 12.64
C CYS A 140 11.19 -5.46 13.76
N GLN A 141 12.15 -6.38 13.63
CA GLN A 141 13.19 -6.59 14.63
C GLN A 141 14.11 -5.37 14.77
N CYS A 142 14.50 -4.75 13.66
CA CYS A 142 15.27 -3.51 13.66
C CYS A 142 14.55 -2.39 14.42
N LEU A 143 13.22 -2.27 14.27
CA LEU A 143 12.45 -1.27 15.02
C LEU A 143 12.41 -1.58 16.52
N VAL A 144 12.30 -2.85 16.90
CA VAL A 144 12.36 -3.28 18.31
C VAL A 144 13.71 -2.93 18.91
N ASN A 145 14.80 -3.26 18.22
CA ASN A 145 16.16 -2.95 18.65
C ASN A 145 16.36 -1.43 18.79
N LEU A 146 15.93 -0.64 17.80
CA LEU A 146 16.05 0.81 17.85
C LEU A 146 15.29 1.44 19.02
N LYS A 147 14.10 0.92 19.35
CA LYS A 147 13.34 1.35 20.54
C LYS A 147 14.11 1.05 21.82
N HIS A 148 14.71 -0.13 21.92
CA HIS A 148 15.55 -0.50 23.06
C HIS A 148 16.76 0.43 23.19
N ASP A 149 17.48 0.70 22.10
CA ASP A 149 18.67 1.57 22.10
C ASP A 149 18.33 3.02 22.49
N THR A 150 17.18 3.52 22.03
CA THR A 150 16.67 4.85 22.41
C THR A 150 16.44 4.95 23.92
N VAL A 151 15.91 3.90 24.56
CA VAL A 151 15.72 3.86 26.01
C VAL A 151 17.07 3.85 26.74
N MET A 152 18.07 3.14 26.22
CA MET A 152 19.41 3.06 26.78
C MET A 152 20.12 4.43 26.79
N ILE A 153 20.02 5.18 25.69
CA ILE A 153 20.65 6.50 25.53
C ILE A 153 19.87 7.58 26.29
N GLY A 154 18.55 7.44 26.41
CA GLY A 154 17.66 8.40 27.09
C GLY A 154 17.72 8.38 28.63
N HIS A 155 18.48 7.46 29.24
CA HIS A 155 18.72 7.51 30.68
C HIS A 155 20.00 8.31 30.97
N PRO A 156 19.92 9.48 31.65
CA PRO A 156 21.12 10.09 32.18
C PRO A 156 21.70 9.12 33.21
N ARG A 157 22.87 8.54 32.91
CA ARG A 157 23.73 7.97 33.96
C ARG A 157 24.12 9.14 34.85
N VAL A 158 23.34 9.36 35.91
CA VAL A 158 23.81 10.14 37.05
C VAL A 158 25.02 9.36 37.56
N ALA A 159 26.20 9.89 37.28
CA ALA A 159 27.45 9.38 37.81
C ALA A 159 27.36 9.46 39.32
N LEU A 160 27.09 8.35 39.99
CA LEU A 160 27.23 8.27 41.44
C LEU A 160 28.68 7.89 41.76
N CYS A 161 29.55 8.89 41.70
CA CYS A 161 30.70 8.92 42.59
C CYS A 161 30.18 9.42 43.95
N SER A 162 29.99 8.53 44.91
CA SER A 162 29.97 8.93 46.32
C SER A 162 30.40 7.75 47.19
N SER A 163 31.64 7.88 47.66
CA SER A 163 32.21 7.19 48.80
C SER A 163 31.25 7.14 50.01
N ALA A 164 31.20 5.95 50.62
CA ALA A 164 30.92 5.61 52.02
C ALA A 164 29.97 6.49 52.84
N GLN A 165 28.85 5.90 53.28
CA GLN A 165 28.44 5.82 54.70
C GLN A 165 27.25 4.86 54.90
N THR A 166 27.16 4.30 56.11
CA THR A 166 26.54 3.01 56.45
C THR A 166 25.22 3.16 57.25
N PHE A 167 24.41 2.08 57.26
CA PHE A 167 23.31 1.71 58.19
C PHE A 167 21.92 2.36 57.95
N LYS A 168 20.75 1.67 57.95
CA LYS A 168 20.30 0.43 58.61
C LYS A 168 19.27 -0.38 57.76
N SER A 169 19.22 -1.67 58.06
CA SER A 169 18.28 -2.73 57.64
C SER A 169 16.83 -2.53 58.12
N THR A 170 15.84 -2.90 57.30
CA THR A 170 14.64 -3.69 57.67
C THR A 170 14.00 -4.29 56.40
N THR A 171 13.61 -5.57 56.45
CA THR A 171 13.09 -6.45 55.37
C THR A 171 11.53 -6.50 55.36
N PRO A 172 10.80 -7.40 54.64
CA PRO A 172 10.31 -7.19 53.26
C PRO A 172 8.79 -7.54 52.98
N LYS A 173 8.29 -7.09 51.79
CA LYS A 173 7.15 -7.61 50.94
C LYS A 173 5.70 -7.46 51.47
N LYS A 174 4.64 -7.21 50.66
CA LYS A 174 4.17 -7.90 49.42
C LYS A 174 3.23 -7.05 48.53
N TYR A 175 3.13 -7.51 47.28
CA TYR A 175 2.24 -7.17 46.16
C TYR A 175 0.73 -7.46 46.37
N GLY A 176 -0.11 -6.76 45.59
CA GLY A 176 -1.45 -7.16 45.12
C GLY A 176 -2.42 -5.96 45.10
N ASN A 177 -3.31 -5.68 44.14
CA ASN A 177 -3.70 -6.24 42.83
C ASN A 177 -4.46 -5.11 42.10
N MET A 178 -4.35 -5.01 40.77
CA MET A 178 -5.42 -4.47 39.90
C MET A 178 -6.05 -5.67 39.16
N PRO A 179 -7.36 -5.62 38.82
CA PRO A 179 -7.69 -5.25 37.45
C PRO A 179 -8.95 -4.39 37.32
N GLU A 180 -8.81 -3.29 36.58
CA GLU A 180 -9.90 -2.49 36.05
C GLU A 180 -10.43 -3.11 34.74
N GLN A 181 -11.72 -2.87 34.53
CA GLN A 181 -12.62 -3.42 33.53
C GLN A 181 -12.35 -2.93 32.10
N ALA A 182 -12.52 -3.89 31.17
CA ALA A 182 -13.50 -3.83 30.08
C ALA A 182 -13.11 -3.42 28.64
N PHE A 183 -13.96 -4.00 27.78
CA PHE A 183 -14.27 -3.72 26.37
C PHE A 183 -13.24 -4.14 25.32
N HIS A 184 -13.61 -5.14 24.50
CA HIS A 184 -14.28 -4.85 23.22
C HIS A 184 -14.69 -6.14 22.49
N LYS A 185 -16.01 -6.26 22.23
CA LYS A 185 -16.55 -7.00 21.08
C LYS A 185 -16.14 -6.25 19.82
N LEU A 186 -15.57 -6.92 18.82
CA LEU A 186 -15.51 -6.44 17.43
C LEU A 186 -15.08 -7.60 16.52
N LEU A 187 -16.04 -8.21 15.82
CA LEU A 187 -15.88 -8.84 14.51
C LEU A 187 -17.27 -9.20 13.97
N ALA A 188 -17.89 -8.22 13.32
CA ALA A 188 -18.99 -8.43 12.38
C ALA A 188 -19.04 -7.22 11.43
N LEU A 189 -18.16 -7.25 10.41
CA LEU A 189 -18.31 -6.58 9.12
C LEU A 189 -17.45 -7.33 8.09
#